data_AF-A0A1V3IAI7-F1
#
_entry.id   AF-A0A1V3IAI7-F1
#
_cell.length_a   1.000
_cell.length_b   1.000
_cell.length_c   1.000
_cell.angle_alpha   90.00
_cell.angle_beta   90.00
_cell.angle_gamma   90.00
#
_symmetry.space_group_name_H-M   'P 1'
#
loop_
_entity.id
_entity.type
_entity.pdbx_description
1 polymer ?
#
loop_
_entity_poly.entity_id
_entity_poly.type
_entity_poly.pdbx_seq_one_letter_code
_entity_poly.pdbx_strand_id
1 'polypeptide(L)'
;MRDQGANFTALACALSPNSSSDNETKRQNFIVLDVLNSIEFICVGIKENLFDEAVYKRMSKSSVIKDWHTLKPYIMELRRINNNNTKLFCEFEWLAEKWINEK
;
A
#
# COMPACT_ATOMS: atom_id res chain seq x y z
N MET A 1 -6.88 -9.77 -1.88
CA MET A 1 -7.83 -9.42 -0.80
C MET A 1 -9.22 -9.24 -1.39
N ARG A 2 -10.21 -10.02 -0.96
CA ARG A 2 -11.59 -9.94 -1.48
C ARG A 2 -12.34 -8.86 -0.71
N ASP A 3 -12.94 -7.97 -1.50
CA ASP A 3 -13.74 -6.81 -1.13
C ASP A 3 -14.84 -7.17 -0.13
N GLN A 4 -14.61 -6.92 1.16
CA GLN A 4 -15.62 -7.01 2.22
C GLN A 4 -15.98 -5.63 2.78
N GLY A 5 -16.09 -4.61 1.92
CA GLY A 5 -16.55 -3.28 2.34
C GLY A 5 -15.69 -2.62 3.43
N ALA A 6 -14.43 -3.06 3.59
CA ALA A 6 -13.50 -2.48 4.54
C ALA A 6 -13.13 -1.08 4.07
N ASN A 7 -13.54 -0.07 4.83
CA ASN A 7 -13.17 1.31 4.57
C ASN A 7 -11.73 1.54 5.05
N PHE A 8 -10.76 1.31 4.16
CA PHE A 8 -9.34 1.47 4.46
C PHE A 8 -9.00 2.90 4.91
N THR A 9 -9.74 3.91 4.47
CA THR A 9 -9.57 5.29 4.97
C THR A 9 -9.93 5.38 6.45
N ALA A 10 -11.05 4.80 6.88
CA ALA A 10 -11.44 4.77 8.29
C ALA A 10 -10.43 3.99 9.15
N LEU A 11 -9.87 2.91 8.60
CA LEU A 11 -8.83 2.12 9.26
C LEU A 11 -7.53 2.92 9.46
N ALA A 12 -7.09 3.69 8.46
CA ALA A 12 -5.92 4.57 8.56
C ALA A 12 -6.14 5.72 9.56
N CYS A 13 -7.33 6.33 9.58
CA CYS A 13 -7.66 7.39 10.53
C CYS A 13 -7.55 6.93 12.00
N ALA A 14 -7.78 5.64 12.27
CA ALA A 14 -7.65 5.04 13.60
C ALA A 14 -6.19 4.91 14.10
N LEU A 15 -5.20 5.23 13.25
CA LEU A 15 -3.79 5.34 13.66
C LEU A 15 -3.43 6.73 14.20
N SER A 16 -4.36 7.69 14.15
CA SER A 16 -4.13 9.02 14.71
C SER A 16 -3.86 8.95 16.22
N PRO A 17 -2.91 9.73 16.77
CA PRO A 17 -2.60 9.69 18.20
C PRO A 17 -3.80 10.04 19.09
N ASN A 18 -4.84 10.67 18.54
CA ASN A 18 -6.04 11.08 19.26
C ASN A 18 -7.21 10.10 19.14
N SER A 19 -7.09 8.99 18.39
CA SER A 19 -8.18 8.02 18.24
C SER A 19 -8.09 6.88 19.26
N SER A 20 -9.17 6.70 20.04
CA SER A 20 -9.37 5.52 20.89
C SER A 20 -9.73 4.30 20.02
N SER A 21 -8.73 3.69 19.40
CA SER A 21 -8.88 2.47 18.59
C SER A 21 -8.96 1.22 19.48
N ASP A 22 -9.92 0.32 19.23
CA ASP A 22 -9.98 -0.98 19.89
C ASP A 22 -8.84 -1.93 19.44
N ASN A 23 -8.68 -3.06 20.14
CA ASN A 23 -7.62 -4.03 19.84
C ASN A 23 -7.77 -4.68 18.46
N GLU A 24 -9.00 -4.81 17.95
CA GLU A 24 -9.28 -5.42 16.65
C GLU A 24 -8.84 -4.48 15.51
N THR A 25 -9.14 -3.20 15.62
CA THR A 25 -8.73 -2.14 14.69
C THR A 25 -7.20 -2.03 14.63
N LYS A 26 -6.52 -2.14 15.78
CA LYS A 26 -5.04 -2.18 15.83
C LYS A 26 -4.49 -3.41 15.10
N ARG A 27 -5.11 -4.58 15.30
CA ARG A 27 -4.72 -5.82 14.63
C ARG A 27 -4.90 -5.72 13.10
N GLN A 28 -6.03 -5.17 12.66
CA GLN A 28 -6.31 -4.98 11.24
C GLN A 28 -5.31 -4.01 10.59
N ASN A 29 -4.99 -2.90 11.27
CA ASN A 29 -3.94 -1.98 10.84
C ASN A 29 -2.58 -2.65 10.71
N PHE A 30 -2.21 -3.47 11.70
CA PHE A 30 -0.94 -4.21 11.66
C PHE A 30 -0.88 -5.14 10.43
N ILE A 31 -1.96 -5.86 10.13
CA ILE A 31 -2.03 -6.75 8.96
C ILE A 31 -1.90 -5.95 7.65
N VAL A 32 -2.58 -4.80 7.54
CA VAL A 32 -2.50 -3.96 6.34
C VAL A 32 -1.10 -3.40 6.15
N LEU A 33 -0.46 -2.92 7.22
CA LEU A 33 0.91 -2.42 7.18
C LEU A 33 1.92 -3.51 6.81
N ASP A 34 1.76 -4.73 7.32
CA ASP A 34 2.63 -5.86 7.00
C ASP A 34 2.58 -6.22 5.50
N VAL A 35 1.37 -6.21 4.92
CA VAL A 35 1.17 -6.41 3.49
C VAL A 35 1.76 -5.26 2.68
N LEU A 36 1.56 -4.02 3.09
CA LEU A 36 2.15 -2.85 2.44
C LEU A 36 3.68 -2.89 2.47
N ASN A 37 4.28 -3.26 3.61
CA ASN A 37 5.73 -3.42 3.74
C ASN A 37 6.27 -4.50 2.81
N SER A 38 5.54 -5.62 2.68
CA SER A 38 5.91 -6.70 1.76
C SER A 38 5.86 -6.25 0.30
N ILE A 39 4.82 -5.49 -0.08
CA ILE A 39 4.71 -4.92 -1.44
C ILE A 39 5.84 -3.93 -1.69
N GLU A 40 6.12 -3.02 -0.76
CA GLU A 40 7.20 -2.05 -0.86
C GLU A 40 8.55 -2.73 -1.06
N PHE A 41 8.83 -3.78 -0.28
CA PHE A 41 10.06 -4.55 -0.40
C PHE A 41 10.24 -5.16 -1.80
N ILE A 42 9.17 -5.70 -2.38
CA ILE A 42 9.20 -6.21 -3.76
C ILE A 42 9.45 -5.07 -4.75
N CYS A 43 8.77 -3.92 -4.58
CA CYS A 43 8.92 -2.77 -5.47
C CYS A 43 10.34 -2.18 -5.42
N VAL A 44 10.94 -2.09 -4.22
CA VAL A 44 12.35 -1.75 -4.03
C VAL A 44 13.25 -2.75 -4.75
N GLY A 45 13.02 -4.05 -4.57
CA GLY A 45 13.82 -5.08 -5.24
C GLY A 45 13.73 -4.99 -6.77
N ILE A 46 12.59 -4.61 -7.34
CA ILE A 46 12.45 -4.36 -8.79
C ILE A 46 13.25 -3.12 -9.19
N LYS A 47 13.13 -2.02 -8.42
CA LYS A 47 13.84 -0.76 -8.68
C LYS A 47 15.35 -0.91 -8.61
N GLU A 48 15.84 -1.75 -7.70
CA GLU A 48 17.25 -2.11 -7.53
C GLU A 48 17.71 -3.24 -8.48
N ASN A 49 16.86 -3.67 -9.43
CA ASN A 49 17.13 -4.75 -10.39
C ASN A 49 17.48 -6.11 -9.74
N LEU A 50 17.02 -6.36 -8.51
CA LEU A 50 17.10 -7.65 -7.83
C LEU A 50 16.03 -8.62 -8.36
N PHE A 51 14.86 -8.10 -8.73
CA PHE A 51 13.76 -8.87 -9.31
C PHE A 51 13.51 -8.48 -10.76
N ASP A 52 13.19 -9.47 -11.60
CA ASP A 52 12.80 -9.22 -12.98
C ASP A 52 11.38 -8.62 -13.04
N GLU A 53 11.31 -7.35 -13.43
CA GLU A 53 10.05 -6.62 -13.56
C GLU A 53 9.09 -7.29 -14.55
N ALA A 54 9.59 -7.82 -15.68
CA ALA A 54 8.74 -8.41 -16.71
C ALA A 54 8.09 -9.70 -16.23
N VAL A 55 8.81 -10.50 -15.43
CA VAL A 55 8.27 -11.70 -14.78
C VAL A 55 7.20 -11.32 -13.76
N TYR A 56 7.52 -10.38 -12.86
CA TYR A 56 6.59 -9.96 -11.81
C TYR A 56 5.33 -9.30 -12.39
N LYS A 57 5.48 -8.45 -13.39
CA LYS A 57 4.37 -7.83 -14.14
C LYS A 57 3.47 -8.88 -14.78
N ARG A 58 4.03 -9.90 -15.43
CA ARG A 58 3.22 -10.95 -16.06
C ARG A 58 2.40 -11.74 -15.03
N MET A 59 2.96 -11.97 -13.85
CA MET A 59 2.30 -12.71 -12.77
C MET A 59 1.25 -11.86 -12.03
N SER A 60 1.54 -10.58 -11.81
CA SER A 60 0.86 -9.80 -10.77
C SER A 60 0.40 -8.40 -11.20
N LYS A 61 0.52 -8.00 -12.48
CA LYS A 61 0.12 -6.66 -12.96
C LYS A 61 -1.28 -6.25 -12.50
N SER A 62 -2.29 -7.08 -12.78
CA SER A 62 -3.68 -6.78 -12.43
C SER A 62 -3.90 -6.68 -10.92
N SER A 63 -3.20 -7.49 -10.13
CA SER A 63 -3.28 -7.44 -8.66
C SER A 63 -2.64 -6.18 -8.11
N VAL A 64 -1.41 -5.84 -8.53
CA VAL A 64 -0.69 -4.64 -8.07
C VAL A 64 -1.48 -3.37 -8.39
N ILE A 65 -2.06 -3.26 -9.59
CA ILE A 65 -2.88 -2.10 -9.97
C ILE A 65 -4.14 -2.04 -9.10
N LYS A 66 -4.82 -3.17 -8.88
CA LYS A 66 -6.01 -3.22 -8.02
C LYS A 66 -5.68 -2.86 -6.57
N ASP A 67 -4.62 -3.45 -6.03
CA ASP A 67 -4.14 -3.20 -4.67
C ASP A 67 -3.75 -1.73 -4.50
N TRP A 68 -3.11 -1.12 -5.51
CA TRP A 68 -2.84 0.32 -5.50
C TRP A 68 -4.13 1.16 -5.43
N HIS A 69 -5.13 0.86 -6.25
CA HIS A 69 -6.40 1.59 -6.18
C HIS A 69 -7.11 1.45 -4.83
N THR A 70 -7.03 0.27 -4.21
CA THR A 70 -7.63 0.00 -2.90
C THR A 70 -6.85 0.63 -1.74
N LEU A 71 -5.52 0.58 -1.78
CA LEU A 71 -4.65 1.00 -0.67
C LEU A 71 -4.17 2.45 -0.79
N LYS A 72 -4.31 3.09 -1.96
CA LYS A 72 -3.94 4.50 -2.15
C LYS A 72 -4.56 5.44 -1.10
N PRO A 73 -5.88 5.37 -0.79
CA PRO A 73 -6.45 6.21 0.26
C PRO A 73 -5.83 5.98 1.64
N TYR A 74 -5.49 4.72 1.97
CA TYR A 74 -4.80 4.36 3.22
C TYR A 74 -3.40 4.97 3.29
N ILE A 75 -2.62 4.83 2.22
CA ILE A 75 -1.26 5.37 2.14
C ILE A 75 -1.28 6.90 2.24
N MET A 76 -2.21 7.57 1.55
CA MET A 76 -2.34 9.03 1.64
C MET A 76 -2.62 9.50 3.06
N GLU A 77 -3.53 8.84 3.77
CA GLU A 77 -3.83 9.17 5.16
C GLU A 77 -2.65 8.86 6.08
N LEU A 78 -1.97 7.72 5.86
CA LEU A 78 -0.76 7.37 6.60
C LEU A 78 0.36 8.42 6.40
N ARG A 79 0.54 8.93 5.18
CA ARG A 79 1.46 10.04 4.90
C ARG A 79 1.02 11.30 5.65
N ARG A 80 -0.28 11.62 5.65
CA ARG A 80 -0.85 12.79 6.32
C ARG A 80 -0.58 12.78 7.83
N ILE A 81 -0.80 11.65 8.50
CA ILE A 81 -0.55 11.53 9.95
C ILE A 81 0.94 11.53 10.30
N ASN A 82 1.81 11.12 9.37
CA ASN A 82 3.27 11.13 9.54
C ASN A 82 3.92 12.40 8.95
N ASN A 83 3.33 13.57 9.19
CA ASN A 83 3.86 14.87 8.73
C ASN A 83 4.02 14.99 7.20
N ASN A 84 3.06 14.46 6.43
CA ASN A 84 3.09 14.44 4.95
C ASN A 84 4.36 13.80 4.38
N ASN A 85 4.85 12.72 5.01
CA ASN A 85 6.06 12.03 4.55
C ASN A 85 5.78 11.26 3.25
N THR A 86 6.04 11.90 2.10
CA THR A 86 5.88 11.32 0.76
C THR A 86 6.78 10.13 0.47
N LYS A 87 7.79 9.87 1.31
CA LYS A 87 8.69 8.72 1.17
C LYS A 87 8.06 7.40 1.62
N LEU A 88 6.93 7.43 2.33
CA LEU A 88 6.24 6.20 2.73
C LEU A 88 5.55 5.59 1.50
N PHE A 89 5.91 4.34 1.18
CA PHE A 89 5.31 3.57 0.09
C PHE A 89 5.48 4.23 -1.28
N CYS A 90 6.62 4.91 -1.52
CA CYS A 90 6.83 5.64 -2.77
C CYS A 90 7.32 4.72 -3.89
N GLU A 91 7.98 3.61 -3.57
CA GLU A 91 8.34 2.58 -4.54
C GLU A 91 7.10 1.85 -5.06
N PHE A 92 6.14 1.55 -4.18
CA PHE A 92 4.86 0.98 -4.61
C PHE A 92 4.07 1.93 -5.52
N GLU A 93 3.99 3.21 -5.18
CA GLU A 93 3.38 4.25 -6.02
C GLU A 93 4.05 4.32 -7.39
N TRP A 94 5.38 4.37 -7.43
CA TRP A 94 6.16 4.41 -8.66
C TRP A 94 5.86 3.20 -9.56
N LEU A 95 5.88 1.98 -9.02
CA LEU A 95 5.66 0.77 -9.82
C LEU A 95 4.22 0.70 -10.34
N ALA A 96 3.24 1.02 -9.49
CA ALA A 96 1.84 1.00 -9.87
C ALA A 96 1.53 2.05 -10.95
N GLU A 97 2.01 3.29 -10.78
CA GLU A 97 1.82 4.35 -11.78
C GLU A 97 2.51 4.03 -13.10
N LYS A 98 3.72 3.47 -13.06
CA LYS A 98 4.42 3.01 -14.27
C LYS A 98 3.54 2.03 -15.06
N TRP A 99 2.98 1.02 -14.40
CA TRP A 99 2.17 0.00 -15.06
C TRP A 99 0.77 0.44 -15.50
N ILE A 100 0.20 1.46 -14.85
CA ILE A 100 -1.07 2.09 -15.23
C ILE A 100 -0.89 2.96 -16.48
N ASN A 101 0.24 3.68 -16.56
CA ASN A 101 0.53 4.60 -17.66
C ASN A 101 1.09 3.92 -18.92
N GLU A 102 1.59 2.70 -18.81
CA GLU A 102 1.92 1.84 -19.96
C GLU A 102 0.65 1.39 -20.69
N LYS A 103 0.20 2.24 -21.62
CA LYS A 103 -0.84 1.93 -22.62
C LYS A 103 -0.33 0.99 -23.71
#